data_AF-A0A645FKY9-F1
#
_entry.id   AF-A0A645FKY9-F1
#
_cell.length_a   1.000
_cell.length_b   1.000
_cell.length_c   1.000
_cell.angle_alpha   90.00
_cell.angle_beta   90.00
_cell.angle_gamma   90.00
#
_symmetry.space_group_name_H-M   'P 1'
#
loop_
_entity.id
_entity.type
_entity.pdbx_description
1 polymer ?
#
loop_
_entity_poly.entity_id
_entity_poly.type
_entity_poly.pdbx_seq_one_letter_code
_entity_poly.pdbx_strand_id
1 'polypeptide(L)' 'MSEKDVDANVTLKCKTMFYESKNNIVALPPDKLAVIQELDGYIVAESDNVLLICKLEDEQRIRQFVNDVNVNQNGQFS' A
#
# COMPACT_ATOMS: atom_id res chain seq x y z
N MET A 1 15.78 -8.42 2.10
CA MET A 1 14.72 -8.90 1.19
C MET A 1 13.47 -9.02 2.02
N SER A 2 12.35 -8.52 1.53
CA SER A 2 11.07 -8.65 2.24
C SER A 2 10.54 -10.06 2.03
N GLU A 3 10.29 -10.78 3.12
CA GLU A 3 9.72 -12.13 3.04
C GLU A 3 8.30 -12.04 2.50
N LYS A 4 8.00 -12.90 1.51
CA LYS A 4 6.65 -13.11 1.03
C LYS A 4 5.99 -14.16 1.89
N ASP A 5 4.70 -14.01 2.19
CA ASP A 5 3.93 -15.08 2.78
C ASP A 5 3.57 -16.17 1.75
N VAL A 6 2.82 -17.18 2.19
CA VAL A 6 2.39 -18.31 1.35
C VAL A 6 1.47 -17.90 0.20
N ASP A 7 0.78 -16.77 0.32
CA ASP A 7 -0.15 -16.21 -0.66
C ASP A 7 0.50 -15.08 -1.50
N ALA A 8 1.83 -14.99 -1.44
CA ALA A 8 2.65 -13.98 -2.10
C ALA A 8 2.37 -12.53 -1.68
N ASN A 9 1.76 -12.30 -0.52
CA ASN A 9 1.68 -10.97 0.07
C ASN A 9 3.04 -10.57 0.66
N VAL A 10 3.35 -9.29 0.57
CA VAL A 10 4.57 -8.67 1.08
C VAL A 10 4.19 -7.64 2.12
N THR A 11 4.78 -7.74 3.31
CA THR A 11 4.64 -6.72 4.36
C THR A 11 5.97 -6.00 4.57
N LEU A 12 5.95 -4.67 4.47
CA LEU A 12 7.11 -3.81 4.62
C LEU A 12 6.97 -2.94 5.87
N LYS A 13 7.83 -3.18 6.86
CA LYS A 13 8.03 -2.32 8.03
C LYS A 13 6.77 -2.13 8.91
N CYS A 14 5.75 -2.97 8.80
CA CYS A 14 4.54 -2.91 9.62
C CYS A 14 4.04 -4.30 10.01
N LYS A 15 2.95 -4.34 10.78
CA LYS A 15 2.20 -5.57 11.05
C LYS A 15 0.99 -5.63 10.12
N THR A 16 0.75 -6.79 9.53
CA THR A 16 -0.40 -7.01 8.66
C THR A 16 -1.07 -8.34 8.96
N MET A 17 -2.39 -8.37 8.89
CA MET A 17 -3.20 -9.59 8.88
C MET A 17 -3.94 -9.67 7.56
N PHE A 18 -3.73 -10.78 6.85
CA PHE A 18 -4.39 -11.08 5.60
C PHE A 18 -5.46 -12.15 5.82
N TYR A 19 -6.62 -11.94 5.20
CA TYR A 19 -7.72 -12.89 5.16
C TYR A 19 -8.10 -13.07 3.69
N GLU A 20 -7.95 -14.28 3.14
CA GLU A 20 -8.33 -14.58 1.74
C GLU A 20 -7.72 -13.60 0.72
N SER A 21 -6.53 -13.10 1.01
CA SER A 21 -5.86 -12.04 0.24
C SER A 21 -4.54 -12.56 -0.32
N LYS A 22 -4.21 -12.17 -1.55
CA LYS A 22 -3.04 -12.70 -2.27
C LYS A 22 -2.35 -11.65 -3.13
N ASN A 23 -1.06 -11.85 -3.42
CA ASN A 23 -0.26 -10.96 -4.27
C ASN A 23 -0.23 -9.48 -3.86
N ASN A 24 -0.48 -9.14 -2.59
CA ASN A 24 -0.51 -7.74 -2.15
C ASN A 24 0.85 -7.24 -1.68
N ILE A 25 1.07 -5.93 -1.74
CA ILE A 25 2.23 -5.27 -1.15
C ILE A 25 1.73 -4.24 -0.16
N VAL A 26 2.10 -4.38 1.11
CA VAL A 26 1.66 -3.51 2.20
C VAL A 26 2.86 -2.80 2.79
N ALA A 27 2.84 -1.47 2.75
CA ALA A 27 3.91 -0.60 3.24
C ALA A 27 3.32 0.49 4.12
N LEU A 28 3.32 0.26 5.43
CA LEU A 28 2.78 1.20 6.40
C LEU A 28 3.85 1.57 7.44
N PRO A 29 3.64 2.67 8.19
CA PRO A 29 4.41 2.97 9.39
C PRO A 29 4.42 1.81 10.41
N PRO A 30 5.53 1.61 11.15
CA PRO A 30 5.70 0.46 12.06
C PRO A 30 4.78 0.43 13.28
N ASP A 31 4.17 1.55 13.60
CA ASP A 31 3.19 1.72 14.68
C ASP A 31 1.77 1.28 14.29
N LYS A 32 1.55 0.88 13.03
CA LYS A 32 0.23 0.53 12.52
C LYS A 32 0.05 -0.96 12.24
N LEU A 33 -1.21 -1.40 12.40
CA LEU A 33 -1.69 -2.72 12.01
C LEU A 33 -2.62 -2.58 10.80
N ALA A 34 -2.27 -3.25 9.70
CA ALA A 34 -3.19 -3.44 8.59
C ALA A 34 -3.99 -4.74 8.75
N VAL A 35 -5.28 -4.67 8.45
CA VAL A 35 -6.14 -5.84 8.29
C VAL A 35 -6.74 -5.78 6.90
N ILE A 36 -6.46 -6.79 6.08
CA ILE A 36 -6.83 -6.81 4.66
C ILE A 36 -7.57 -8.11 4.37
N GLN A 37 -8.73 -7.99 3.73
CA GLN A 37 -9.58 -9.12 3.35
C GLN A 37 -9.88 -9.08 1.85
N GLU A 38 -9.89 -10.25 1.19
CA GLU A 38 -10.25 -10.45 -0.22
C GLU A 38 -9.50 -9.58 -1.25
N LEU A 39 -8.36 -8.99 -0.88
CA LEU A 39 -7.59 -8.14 -1.78
C LEU A 39 -6.63 -9.00 -2.61
N ASP A 40 -6.60 -8.80 -3.93
CA ASP A 40 -5.71 -9.54 -4.84
C ASP A 40 -4.95 -8.62 -5.78
N GLY A 41 -3.61 -8.60 -5.64
CA GLY A 41 -2.75 -7.87 -6.56
C GLY A 41 -2.76 -6.36 -6.35
N TYR A 42 -2.87 -5.89 -5.11
CA TYR A 42 -2.86 -4.46 -4.79
C TYR A 42 -1.62 -4.02 -4.00
N ILE A 43 -1.28 -2.75 -4.12
CA ILE A 43 -0.34 -2.02 -3.28
C ILE A 43 -1.15 -1.16 -2.30
N VAL A 44 -0.90 -1.38 -1.01
CA VAL A 44 -1.40 -0.58 0.11
C VAL A 44 -0.20 0.12 0.72
N ALA A 45 -0.06 1.42 0.48
CA ALA A 45 1.07 2.20 0.95
C ALA A 45 0.59 3.44 1.72
N GLU A 46 1.28 3.81 2.79
CA GLU A 46 1.00 5.04 3.52
C GLU A 46 2.24 5.93 3.62
N SER A 47 2.08 7.21 3.28
CA SER A 47 3.08 8.28 3.45
C SER A 47 2.38 9.58 3.82
N ASP A 48 2.92 10.34 4.77
CA ASP A 48 2.45 11.70 5.10
C ASP A 48 0.94 11.81 5.36
N ASN A 49 0.39 10.84 6.09
CA ASN A 49 -1.06 10.66 6.35
C ASN A 49 -1.93 10.37 5.12
N VAL A 50 -1.33 10.08 3.97
CA VAL A 50 -2.01 9.64 2.75
C VAL A 50 -1.91 8.13 2.64
N LEU A 51 -3.07 7.47 2.62
CA LEU A 51 -3.19 6.04 2.31
C LEU A 51 -3.49 5.87 0.82
N LEU A 52 -2.56 5.22 0.11
CA LEU A 52 -2.70 4.83 -1.28
C LEU A 52 -3.08 3.35 -1.36
N ILE A 53 -4.17 3.05 -2.07
CA ILE A 53 -4.59 1.70 -2.42
C ILE A 53 -4.77 1.65 -3.94
N CYS A 54 -3.96 0.86 -4.62
CA CYS A 54 -3.98 0.77 -6.08
C CYS A 54 -3.55 -0.62 -6.55
N LYS A 55 -3.85 -0.98 -7.80
CA LYS A 55 -3.42 -2.28 -8.33
C LYS A 55 -1.94 -2.30 -8.66
N LEU A 56 -1.30 -3.45 -8.43
CA LEU A 56 0.10 -3.70 -8.75
C LEU A 56 0.38 -3.55 -10.26
N GLU A 57 -0.58 -3.92 -11.12
CA GLU A 57 -0.48 -3.76 -12.59
C GLU A 57 -0.36 -2.29 -13.03
N ASP A 58 -0.83 -1.37 -12.20
CA ASP A 58 -0.86 0.06 -12.47
C ASP A 58 0.33 0.81 -11.83
N GLU A 59 1.45 0.14 -11.54
CA GLU A 59 2.61 0.74 -10.85
C GLU A 59 3.12 2.04 -11.52
N GLN A 60 3.05 2.12 -12.86
CA GLN A 60 3.39 3.32 -13.62
C GLN A 60 2.45 4.50 -13.32
N ARG A 61 1.17 4.22 -13.04
CA ARG A 61 0.16 5.22 -12.68
C ARG A 61 0.25 5.65 -11.22
N ILE A 62 0.88 4.87 -10.35
CA ILE A 62 1.11 5.26 -8.94
C ILE A 62 1.81 6.61 -8.85
N ARG A 63 2.86 6.81 -9.66
CA ARG A 63 3.58 8.09 -9.70
C ARG A 63 2.68 9.25 -10.16
N GLN A 64 1.75 8.97 -11.09
CA GLN A 64 0.77 9.97 -11.53
C GLN A 64 -0.21 10.29 -10.41
N PHE A 65 -0.76 9.29 -9.71
CA PHE A 65 -1.65 9.53 -8.58
C PHE A 65 -0.98 10.33 -7.45
N VAL A 66 0.27 10.02 -7.11
CA VAL A 66 1.03 10.78 -6.10
C VAL A 66 1.27 12.23 -6.55
N ASN A 67 1.61 12.44 -7.82
CA ASN A 67 1.76 13.79 -8.38
C ASN A 67 0.41 14.54 -8.37
N ASP A 68 -0.66 13.90 -8.79
CA ASP A 68 -2.01 14.50 -8.84
C ASP A 68 -2.53 14.82 -7.44
N VAL A 69 -2.27 13.97 -6.44
CA VAL A 69 -2.59 14.24 -5.04
C VAL A 69 -1.82 15.48 -4.56
N ASN A 70 -0.53 15.57 -4.82
CA ASN A 70 0.28 16.74 -4.46
C ASN A 70 -0.19 18.04 -5.15
N VAL A 71 -0.59 17.95 -6.41
CA VAL A 71 -1.08 19.10 -7.20
C VAL A 71 -2.48 19.53 -6.78
N ASN A 72 -3.38 18.59 -6.51
CA ASN A 72 -4.78 18.90 -6.16
C ASN A 72 -4.97 19.29 -4.68
N GLN A 73 -4.07 18.87 -3.79
CA GLN A 73 -4.19 19.09 -2.34
C GLN A 73 -3.48 20.35 -1.82
N ASN A 74 -2.97 21.25 -2.69
CA ASN A 74 -2.37 22.54 -2.31
C ASN A 74 -1.48 22.50 -1.04
N GLY A 75 -0.62 21.48 -0.90
CA GLY A 75 0.36 21.41 0.20
C GLY A 75 -0.16 21.03 1.59
N GLN A 76 -1.33 20.38 1.73
CA GLN A 76 -1.86 19.98 3.06
C GLN A 76 -1.21 18.73 3.69
N PHE A 77 -0.34 18.02 2.97
CA PHE A 77 0.32 16.80 3.45
C PHE A 77 1.86 16.85 3.27
N SER A 78 2.46 18.05 3.36
CA SER A 78 3.93 18.26 3.30
C SER A 78 4.58 18.28 4.68
#